data_AF-T2JPR1-F1
#
_entry.id   AF-T2JPR1-F1
#
_cell.length_a   1.000
_cell.length_b   1.000
_cell.length_c   1.000
_cell.angle_alpha   90.00
_cell.angle_beta   90.00
_cell.angle_gamma   90.00
#
_symmetry.space_group_name_H-M   'P 1'
#
loop_
_entity.id
_entity.type
_entity.pdbx_description
1 polymer ?
#
loop_
_entity_poly.entity_id
_entity_poly.type
_entity_poly.pdbx_seq_one_letter_code
_entity_poly.pdbx_strand_id
1 'polypeptide(L)'
;MVSYNRFVELIPSALIPLIFYLHTRKGKVTGISFIDSTRLPICSNFRATRNKVFEGLANWGKSSIGWFFGFKLHLIPHSALRFVT
;
A
#
# COMPACT_ATOMS: atom_id res chain seq x y z
N MET A 1 17.74 7.06 18.55
CA MET A 1 17.54 5.93 17.62
C MET A 1 16.09 5.49 17.71
N VAL A 2 15.28 5.67 16.66
CA VAL A 2 13.90 5.16 16.67
C VAL A 2 13.98 3.64 16.63
N SER A 3 13.41 2.95 17.62
CA SER A 3 13.39 1.49 17.58
C SER A 3 12.58 1.05 16.35
N TYR A 4 13.05 0.03 15.64
CA TYR A 4 12.38 -0.48 14.45
C TYR A 4 10.91 -0.86 14.72
N ASN A 5 10.58 -1.29 15.94
CA ASN A 5 9.20 -1.56 16.35
C ASN A 5 8.32 -0.30 16.31
N ARG A 6 8.83 0.82 16.81
CA ARG A 6 8.09 2.09 16.75
C ARG A 6 7.87 2.58 15.33
N PHE A 7 8.81 2.30 14.42
CA PHE A 7 8.60 2.57 13.00
C PHE A 7 7.44 1.74 12.43
N VAL A 8 7.40 0.43 12.68
CA VAL A 8 6.33 -0.46 12.19
C VAL A 8 4.96 -0.07 12.75
N GLU A 9 4.88 0.36 14.00
CA GLU A 9 3.66 0.85 14.64
C GLU A 9 3.17 2.19 14.05
N LEU A 10 4.07 2.99 13.47
CA LEU A 10 3.72 4.28 12.84
C LEU A 10 3.28 4.14 11.39
N ILE A 11 3.60 3.04 10.70
CA ILE A 11 3.22 2.79 9.29
C ILE A 11 1.71 2.93 9.03
N PRO A 12 0.79 2.39 9.87
CA PRO A 12 -0.66 2.57 9.67
C PRO A 12 -1.08 4.03 9.72
N SER A 13 -0.47 4.79 10.64
CA SER A 13 -0.76 6.22 10.80
C SER A 13 -0.27 7.03 9.59
N ALA A 14 0.74 6.54 8.87
CA ALA A 14 1.24 7.15 7.63
C ALA A 14 0.44 6.70 6.38
N LEU A 15 -0.28 5.57 6.44
CA LEU A 15 -1.09 5.07 5.34
C LEU A 15 -2.31 5.96 5.06
N ILE A 16 -2.98 6.44 6.10
CA ILE A 16 -4.11 7.37 5.98
C ILE A 16 -3.76 8.68 5.27
N PRO A 17 -2.70 9.44 5.66
CA PRO A 17 -2.31 10.65 4.94
C PRO A 17 -1.81 10.35 3.52
N LEU A 18 -1.19 9.18 3.28
CA LEU A 18 -0.83 8.76 1.93
C LEU A 18 -2.07 8.57 1.04
N ILE A 19 -3.12 7.93 1.55
CA ILE A 19 -4.40 7.77 0.85
C ILE A 19 -5.01 9.13 0.53
N PHE A 20 -5.05 10.02 1.53
CA PHE A 20 -5.58 11.36 1.36
C PHE A 20 -4.79 12.15 0.31
N TYR A 21 -3.46 12.12 0.37
CA TYR A 21 -2.59 12.76 -0.61
C TYR A 21 -2.82 12.21 -2.04
N LEU A 22 -2.93 10.89 -2.20
CA LEU A 22 -3.19 10.32 -3.52
C LEU A 22 -4.60 10.67 -4.03
N HIS A 23 -5.57 10.82 -3.13
CA HIS A 23 -6.91 11.31 -3.46
C HIS A 23 -6.92 12.78 -3.92
N THR A 24 -6.07 13.64 -3.37
CA THR A 24 -6.00 15.06 -3.79
C THR A 24 -5.25 15.24 -5.12
N ARG A 25 -4.43 14.27 -5.53
CA ARG A 25 -3.61 14.34 -6.75
C ARG A 25 -4.27 13.71 -7.99
N LYS A 26 -5.60 13.51 -7.97
CA LYS A 26 -6.35 13.05 -9.16
C LYS A 26 -6.18 14.05 -10.31
N GLY A 27 -5.71 13.56 -11.46
CA GLY A 27 -5.46 14.39 -12.64
C GLY A 27 -6.74 14.73 -13.41
N LYS A 28 -6.67 15.75 -14.28
CA LYS A 28 -7.76 16.09 -15.22
C LYS A 28 -8.03 14.90 -16.15
N VAL A 29 -9.31 14.66 -16.44
CA VAL A 29 -9.77 13.58 -17.32
C VAL A 29 -9.31 13.86 -18.75
N THR A 30 -8.13 13.34 -19.11
CA THR A 30 -7.81 13.00 -20.50
C THR A 30 -8.33 11.57 -20.69
N GLY A 31 -8.99 11.25 -21.81
CA GLY A 31 -9.72 9.99 -22.04
C GLY A 31 -8.88 8.69 -22.02
N ILE A 32 -7.74 8.68 -21.35
CA ILE A 32 -6.77 7.61 -21.22
C ILE A 32 -6.67 7.27 -19.73
N SER A 33 -7.25 6.14 -19.31
CA SER A 33 -7.14 5.66 -17.93
C SER A 33 -5.96 4.70 -17.79
N PHE A 34 -4.83 5.19 -17.30
CA PHE A 34 -3.73 4.32 -16.90
C PHE A 34 -4.08 3.67 -15.56
N ILE A 35 -4.16 2.33 -15.55
CA ILE A 35 -4.35 1.54 -14.34
C ILE A 35 -2.98 0.96 -13.98
N ASP A 36 -2.29 1.59 -13.03
CA ASP A 36 -1.05 1.04 -12.48
C ASP A 36 -1.35 0.29 -11.19
N SER A 37 -0.75 -0.90 -11.06
CA SER A 37 -0.79 -1.66 -9.81
C SER A 37 0.55 -1.54 -9.10
N THR A 38 0.62 -0.65 -8.10
CA THR A 38 1.83 -0.44 -7.30
C THR A 38 1.82 -1.39 -6.10
N ARG A 39 2.90 -2.13 -5.89
CA ARG A 39 3.08 -2.93 -4.66
C ARG A 39 3.48 -2.03 -3.49
N LEU A 40 2.78 -2.17 -2.36
CA LEU A 40 3.09 -1.49 -1.11
C LEU A 40 3.53 -2.53 -0.06
N PRO A 41 4.81 -2.91 -0.01
CA PRO A 41 5.32 -3.82 1.00
C PRO A 41 5.31 -3.14 2.38
N ILE A 42 4.66 -3.77 3.35
CA ILE A 42 4.53 -3.22 4.71
C ILE A 42 5.70 -3.67 5.58
N CYS A 43 6.12 -4.92 5.43
CA CYS A 43 7.24 -5.49 6.15
C CYS A 43 8.05 -6.43 5.26
N SER A 44 9.22 -6.84 5.75
CA SER A 44 9.98 -7.90 5.11
C SER A 44 9.21 -9.23 5.12
N ASN A 45 9.33 -10.00 4.04
CA ASN A 45 8.67 -11.29 3.86
C ASN A 45 8.93 -12.26 5.03
N PHE A 46 10.14 -12.24 5.60
CA PHE A 46 10.49 -13.08 6.75
C PHE A 46 9.68 -12.78 8.02
N ARG A 47 9.15 -11.55 8.12
CA ARG A 47 8.42 -11.07 9.30
C ARG A 47 6.91 -10.97 9.08
N ALA A 48 6.42 -11.37 7.90
CA ALA A 48 5.00 -11.36 7.56
C ALA A 48 4.16 -12.10 8.61
N THR A 49 4.62 -13.27 9.07
CA THR A 49 3.94 -14.09 10.08
C THR A 49 3.89 -13.48 11.47
N ARG A 50 4.72 -12.46 11.76
CA ARG A 50 4.77 -11.76 13.06
C ARG A 50 4.15 -10.36 12.99
N ASN A 51 3.58 -9.97 11.85
CA ASN A 51 2.93 -8.68 11.70
C ASN A 51 1.55 -8.70 12.37
N LYS A 52 1.43 -8.04 13.53
CA LYS A 52 0.16 -7.87 14.25
C LYS A 52 -0.55 -6.56 13.92
N VAL A 53 0.17 -5.62 13.30
CA VAL A 53 -0.30 -4.25 13.08
C VAL A 53 -1.32 -4.20 11.92
N PHE A 54 -1.13 -5.05 10.92
CA PHE A 54 -2.02 -5.18 9.76
C PHE A 54 -2.62 -6.59 9.66
N GLU A 55 -2.79 -7.27 10.79
CA GLU A 55 -3.38 -8.60 10.84
C GLU A 55 -4.79 -8.58 10.24
N GLY A 56 -5.07 -9.46 9.28
CA GLY A 56 -6.34 -9.52 8.55
C GLY A 56 -6.55 -8.41 7.49
N LEU A 57 -5.72 -7.37 7.47
CA LEU A 57 -5.75 -6.31 6.47
C LEU A 57 -4.72 -6.52 5.36
N ALA A 58 -3.50 -6.90 5.72
CA ALA A 58 -2.44 -7.16 4.75
C ALA A 58 -2.40 -8.64 4.36
N ASN A 59 -2.10 -8.90 3.09
CA ASN A 59 -2.03 -10.25 2.54
C ASN A 59 -0.78 -10.43 1.67
N TRP A 60 -0.55 -11.69 1.26
CA TRP A 60 0.53 -12.03 0.36
C TRP A 60 0.16 -11.69 -1.09
N GLY A 61 0.88 -10.73 -1.66
CA GLY A 61 0.76 -10.33 -3.05
C GLY A 61 1.92 -10.83 -3.91
N LYS A 62 1.64 -11.07 -5.19
CA LYS A 62 2.66 -11.34 -6.22
C LYS A 62 2.84 -10.13 -7.13
N SER A 63 4.10 -9.76 -7.34
CA SER A 63 4.55 -8.75 -8.29
C SER A 63 5.52 -9.37 -9.30
N SER A 64 5.82 -8.67 -10.39
CA SER A 64 6.82 -9.08 -11.38
C SER A 64 8.22 -9.35 -10.78
N ILE A 65 8.52 -8.73 -9.64
CA ILE A 65 9.80 -8.86 -8.91
C ILE A 65 9.78 -10.00 -7.88
N GLY A 66 8.60 -10.53 -7.52
CA GLY A 66 8.46 -11.61 -6.55
C GLY A 66 7.27 -11.45 -5.60
N TRP A 67 7.29 -12.24 -4.53
CA TRP A 67 6.30 -12.19 -3.45
C TRP A 67 6.56 -11.03 -2.50
N PHE A 68 5.50 -10.40 -2.02
CA PHE A 68 5.57 -9.38 -0.98
C PHE A 68 4.40 -9.51 -0.01
N PHE A 69 4.60 -9.12 1.24
CA PHE A 69 3.52 -9.01 2.21
C PHE A 69 3.10 -7.55 2.37
N GLY A 70 1.87 -7.24 2.02
CA GLY A 70 1.37 -5.86 2.06
C GLY A 70 0.12 -5.64 1.22
N PHE A 71 0.00 -4.44 0.66
CA PHE A 71 -1.15 -4.06 -0.16
C PHE A 71 -0.77 -3.93 -1.63
N LYS A 72 -1.70 -4.28 -2.52
CA LYS A 72 -1.61 -3.91 -3.94
C LYS A 72 -2.50 -2.69 -4.17
N LEU A 73 -1.85 -1.57 -4.50
CA LEU A 73 -2.52 -0.33 -4.79
C LEU A 73 -2.87 -0.28 -6.27
N HIS A 74 -4.15 -0.19 -6.58
CA HIS A 74 -4.61 0.12 -7.93
C HIS A 74 -4.95 1.61 -7.99
N LEU A 75 -4.10 2.39 -8.66
CA LEU A 75 -4.35 3.81 -8.87
C LEU A 75 -5.11 3.99 -10.18
N ILE A 76 -6.34 4.47 -10.08
CA ILE A 76 -7.10 4.96 -11.22
C ILE A 76 -7.15 6.48 -11.08
N PRO A 77 -6.40 7.24 -11.91
CA PRO A 77 -6.32 8.70 -11.80
C PRO A 77 -7.69 9.40 -11.82
N HIS A 78 -8.68 8.74 -12.43
CA HIS A 78 -10.03 9.24 -12.64
C HIS A 78 -11.01 8.87 -11.52
N SER A 79 -11.15 7.59 -11.17
CA SER A 79 -12.33 7.11 -10.44
C SER A 79 -12.06 6.83 -8.96
N ALA A 80 -11.19 5.87 -8.64
CA ALA A 80 -11.00 5.42 -7.27
C ALA A 80 -9.60 4.88 -7.00
N LEU A 81 -9.17 5.07 -5.76
CA LEU A 81 -7.99 4.40 -5.21
C LEU A 81 -8.48 3.10 -4.59
N ARG A 82 -8.08 1.96 -5.15
CA ARG A 82 -8.53 0.65 -4.67
C ARG A 82 -7.37 -0.13 -4.06
N PHE A 83 -7.48 -0.43 -2.79
CA PHE A 83 -6.64 -1.42 -2.13
C PHE A 83 -7.17 -2.82 -2.45
N VAL A 84 -6.30 -3.66 -2.99
CA VAL A 84 -6.54 -5.09 -3.10
C VAL A 84 -5.54 -5.76 -2.17
N THR A 85 -6.07 -6.55 -1.24
CA THR A 85 -5.32 -7.36 -0.28
C THR A 85 -4.91 -8.67 -0.94
#